data_AF-A0A7J0C2K0-F1
#
_entry.id   AF-A0A7J0C2K0-F1
#
_cell.length_a   1.000
_cell.length_b   1.000
_cell.length_c   1.000
_cell.angle_alpha   90.00
_cell.angle_beta   90.00
_cell.angle_gamma   90.00
#
_symmetry.space_group_name_H-M   'P 1'
#
loop_
_entity.id
_entity.type
_entity.pdbx_description
1 polymer ?
#
loop_
_entity_poly.entity_id
_entity_poly.type
_entity_poly.pdbx_seq_one_letter_code
_entity_poly.pdbx_strand_id
1 'polypeptide(L)'
;MRADGGPGRAASGALRRGTRRRPAPGLWPGGRACDTSEGPWDCVAACESGGDWQANTGNGFYGGLQFRQSTWEAYGGTDYAARADLATRKEQILVAEKVLEAQGWGAWPHCGAPYRDGGRTHQGPESDGLVRMAGPGPEWMIPGTALVMDSPRPSRDSG
;
A
#
# COMPACT_ATOMS: atom_id res chain seq x y z
N MET A 1 -2.08 47.70 -58.61
CA MET A 1 -2.80 47.03 -57.51
C MET A 1 -2.50 45.55 -57.62
N ARG A 2 -1.76 44.98 -56.66
CA ARG A 2 -1.27 43.58 -56.65
C ARG A 2 -2.04 42.76 -55.60
N ALA A 3 -2.07 41.45 -55.87
CA ALA A 3 -2.37 40.28 -55.06
C ALA A 3 -3.84 39.82 -54.97
N ASP A 4 -4.26 38.57 -55.26
CA ASP A 4 -3.77 37.17 -55.11
C ASP A 4 -4.53 36.42 -53.99
N GLY A 5 -4.97 35.18 -54.29
CA GLY A 5 -5.38 34.12 -53.35
C GLY A 5 -6.70 34.32 -52.58
N GLY A 6 -7.65 33.38 -52.48
CA GLY A 6 -7.61 31.92 -52.52
C GLY A 6 -8.60 31.39 -51.44
N PRO A 7 -9.24 30.22 -51.61
CA PRO A 7 -10.40 29.78 -50.82
C PRO A 7 -10.03 29.09 -49.50
N GLY A 8 -10.77 29.40 -48.42
CA GLY A 8 -10.52 28.90 -47.06
C GLY A 8 -11.66 28.07 -46.47
N ARG A 9 -11.73 26.80 -46.91
CA ARG A 9 -11.96 25.59 -46.10
C ARG A 9 -13.04 25.55 -44.99
N ALA A 10 -14.04 24.72 -45.28
CA ALA A 10 -14.78 23.79 -44.42
C ALA A 10 -14.43 23.74 -42.91
N ALA A 11 -15.44 23.96 -42.07
CA ALA A 11 -15.45 23.59 -40.67
C ALA A 11 -15.83 22.11 -40.52
N SER A 12 -14.83 21.26 -40.26
CA SER A 12 -15.07 19.90 -39.75
C SER A 12 -15.22 19.95 -38.23
N GLY A 13 -16.39 19.56 -37.74
CA GLY A 13 -16.69 19.43 -36.32
C GLY A 13 -15.76 18.41 -35.65
N ALA A 14 -15.07 18.85 -34.60
CA ALA A 14 -14.37 17.94 -33.69
C ALA A 14 -15.41 17.27 -32.77
N LEU A 15 -15.51 15.94 -32.85
CA LEU A 15 -16.15 15.14 -31.82
C LEU A 15 -15.55 15.51 -30.46
N ARG A 16 -16.40 15.99 -29.55
CA ARG A 16 -16.07 16.16 -28.15
C ARG A 16 -15.82 14.77 -27.56
N ARG A 17 -14.55 14.39 -27.47
CA ARG A 17 -14.13 13.26 -26.62
C ARG A 17 -14.57 13.59 -25.20
N GLY A 18 -15.58 12.86 -24.72
CA GLY A 18 -16.08 12.97 -23.34
C GLY A 18 -14.90 12.82 -22.38
N THR A 19 -14.60 13.89 -21.65
CA THR A 19 -13.72 13.80 -20.50
C THR A 19 -14.48 13.00 -19.44
N ARG A 20 -14.20 11.69 -19.35
CA ARG A 20 -14.42 10.99 -18.08
C ARG A 20 -13.66 11.82 -17.05
N ARG A 21 -14.38 12.53 -16.18
CA ARG A 21 -13.78 13.30 -15.09
C ARG A 21 -12.85 12.33 -14.37
N ARG A 22 -11.53 12.55 -14.47
CA ARG A 22 -10.59 11.91 -13.55
C ARG A 22 -11.12 12.24 -12.15
N PRO A 23 -11.29 11.25 -11.26
CA PRO A 23 -11.58 11.57 -9.87
C PRO A 23 -10.49 12.54 -9.39
N ALA A 24 -10.92 13.63 -8.74
CA ALA A 24 -9.98 14.57 -8.15
C ALA A 24 -9.15 13.83 -7.09
N PRO A 25 -7.87 14.17 -6.90
CA PRO A 25 -7.07 13.58 -5.84
C PRO A 25 -7.79 13.77 -4.50
N GLY A 26 -8.04 12.68 -3.79
CA GLY A 26 -8.58 12.75 -2.44
C GLY A 26 -7.55 13.45 -1.55
N LEU A 27 -7.98 14.45 -0.78
CA LEU A 27 -7.12 15.09 0.21
C LEU A 27 -6.84 14.08 1.33
N TRP A 28 -5.59 13.64 1.44
CA TRP A 28 -5.07 12.84 2.55
C TRP A 28 -4.76 13.75 3.76
N PRO A 29 -4.91 13.29 5.03
CA PRO A 29 -4.38 14.04 6.17
C PRO A 29 -2.89 14.36 5.94
N GLY A 30 -2.55 15.64 5.86
CA GLY A 30 -1.22 16.11 5.42
C GLY A 30 -1.21 16.82 4.05
N GLY A 31 -2.37 16.97 3.38
CA GLY A 31 -2.53 17.86 2.22
C GLY A 31 -1.86 17.37 0.94
N ARG A 32 -1.33 16.14 0.92
CA ARG A 32 -0.80 15.52 -0.30
C ARG A 32 -1.95 14.93 -1.12
N ALA A 33 -2.00 15.35 -2.38
CA ALA A 33 -2.77 14.68 -3.40
C ALA A 33 -2.15 13.31 -3.66
N CYS A 34 -2.91 12.24 -3.41
CA CYS A 34 -2.52 10.89 -3.75
C CYS A 34 -3.56 10.29 -4.72
N ASP A 35 -3.09 9.42 -5.61
CA ASP A 35 -3.95 8.68 -6.51
C ASP A 35 -4.50 7.46 -5.79
N THR A 36 -5.82 7.28 -5.77
CA THR A 36 -6.46 6.08 -5.21
C THR A 36 -7.02 5.15 -6.30
N SER A 37 -6.77 5.45 -7.57
CA SER A 37 -7.32 4.68 -8.70
C SER A 37 -6.81 3.23 -8.72
N GLU A 38 -5.62 2.99 -8.19
CA GLU A 38 -5.02 1.66 -8.04
C GLU A 38 -5.04 1.16 -6.58
N GLY A 39 -5.77 1.82 -5.68
CA GLY A 39 -5.91 1.46 -4.27
C GLY A 39 -5.28 2.45 -3.28
N PRO A 40 -5.33 2.15 -1.98
CA PRO A 40 -4.90 3.05 -0.91
C PRO A 40 -3.38 3.21 -0.80
N TRP A 41 -2.62 2.27 -1.36
CA TRP A 41 -1.19 2.15 -1.11
C TRP A 41 -0.36 3.31 -1.64
N ASP A 42 -0.82 4.00 -2.68
CA ASP A 42 -0.19 5.24 -3.13
C ASP A 42 -0.38 6.38 -2.14
N CYS A 43 -1.51 6.44 -1.45
CA CYS A 43 -1.72 7.40 -0.38
C CYS A 43 -0.85 7.08 0.84
N VAL A 44 -0.73 5.79 1.18
CA VAL A 44 0.18 5.34 2.24
C VAL A 44 1.62 5.69 1.85
N ALA A 45 2.07 5.35 0.64
CA ALA A 45 3.42 5.65 0.19
C ALA A 45 3.70 7.16 0.09
N ALA A 46 2.73 7.95 -0.36
CA ALA A 46 2.83 9.41 -0.35
C ALA A 46 3.01 10.00 1.06
N CYS A 47 2.43 9.34 2.07
CA CYS A 47 2.59 9.72 3.48
C CYS A 47 3.90 9.19 4.07
N GLU A 48 4.30 7.95 3.75
CA GLU A 48 5.44 7.25 4.35
C GLU A 48 6.79 7.67 3.74
N SER A 49 6.89 7.73 2.41
CA SER A 49 8.14 8.04 1.69
C SER A 49 8.04 9.27 0.80
N GLY A 50 6.89 9.95 0.78
CA GLY A 50 6.62 11.00 -0.20
C GLY A 50 6.24 10.46 -1.58
N GLY A 51 6.01 9.15 -1.71
CA GLY A 51 5.66 8.47 -2.96
C GLY A 51 6.86 7.86 -3.70
N ASP A 52 8.04 7.91 -3.10
CA ASP A 52 9.24 7.27 -3.64
C ASP A 52 9.24 5.78 -3.28
N TRP A 53 8.99 4.94 -4.29
CA TRP A 53 8.98 3.47 -4.13
C TRP A 53 10.37 2.86 -4.00
N GLN A 54 11.42 3.60 -4.32
CA GLN A 54 12.82 3.17 -4.21
C GLN A 54 13.52 3.83 -3.01
N ALA A 55 12.75 4.43 -2.11
CA ALA A 55 13.28 5.16 -0.96
C ALA A 55 14.21 4.27 -0.12
N ASN A 56 15.43 4.74 0.06
CA ASN A 56 16.43 4.15 0.94
C ASN A 56 17.30 5.26 1.53
N THR A 57 16.85 5.82 2.64
CA THR A 57 17.48 6.99 3.27
C THR A 57 18.48 6.61 4.36
N GLY A 58 18.70 5.31 4.60
CA GLY A 58 19.54 4.82 5.70
C GLY A 58 18.88 4.87 7.08
N ASN A 59 17.55 5.06 7.15
CA ASN A 59 16.78 5.08 8.40
C ASN A 59 16.34 3.68 8.89
N GLY A 60 16.75 2.61 8.19
CA GLY A 60 16.36 1.22 8.50
C GLY A 60 15.00 0.79 7.93
N PHE A 61 14.37 1.64 7.12
CA PHE A 61 13.15 1.34 6.37
C PHE A 61 13.40 1.47 4.88
N TYR A 62 12.64 0.69 4.10
CA TYR A 62 12.88 0.53 2.67
C TYR A 62 11.60 0.66 1.86
N GLY A 63 11.73 1.30 0.70
CA GLY A 63 10.69 1.40 -0.32
C GLY A 63 9.56 2.38 0.02
N GLY A 64 8.51 2.35 -0.81
CA GLY A 64 7.41 3.30 -0.75
C GLY A 64 6.61 3.21 0.54
N LEU A 65 6.45 2.00 1.06
CA LEU A 65 5.66 1.70 2.24
C LEU A 65 6.49 1.62 3.54
N GLN A 66 7.78 2.01 3.46
CA GLN A 66 8.70 2.02 4.59
C GLN A 66 8.70 0.68 5.35
N PHE A 67 9.01 -0.41 4.65
CA PHE A 67 9.13 -1.72 5.29
C PHE A 67 10.41 -1.80 6.13
N ARG A 68 10.31 -2.40 7.31
CA ARG A 68 11.50 -2.95 7.99
C ARG A 68 11.96 -4.20 7.26
N GLN A 69 13.27 -4.44 7.22
CA GLN A 69 13.85 -5.63 6.58
C GLN A 69 13.25 -6.93 7.14
N SER A 70 13.11 -7.03 8.47
CA SER A 70 12.52 -8.21 9.12
C SER A 70 11.07 -8.47 8.70
N THR A 71 10.28 -7.42 8.48
CA THR A 71 8.90 -7.55 8.02
C THR A 71 8.86 -7.95 6.55
N TRP A 72 9.73 -7.36 5.72
CA TRP A 72 9.87 -7.73 4.32
C TRP A 72 10.16 -9.22 4.16
N GLU A 73 11.12 -9.74 4.92
CA GLU A 73 11.49 -11.15 4.95
C GLU A 73 10.35 -12.03 5.49
N ALA A 74 9.75 -11.66 6.62
CA ALA A 74 8.70 -12.44 7.26
C ALA A 74 7.45 -12.64 6.38
N TYR A 75 7.16 -11.70 5.47
CA TYR A 75 5.99 -11.74 4.58
C TYR A 75 6.33 -12.18 3.14
N GLY A 76 7.51 -12.77 2.95
CA GLY A 76 7.93 -13.37 1.68
C GLY A 76 8.34 -12.36 0.61
N GLY A 77 8.76 -11.16 1.00
CA GLY A 77 9.25 -10.15 0.07
C GLY A 77 10.56 -10.53 -0.61
N THR A 78 11.36 -11.39 0.01
CA THR A 78 12.62 -11.90 -0.55
C THR A 78 12.47 -12.70 -1.83
N ASP A 79 11.26 -13.20 -2.11
CA ASP A 79 10.94 -13.87 -3.38
C ASP A 79 10.94 -12.89 -4.57
N TYR A 80 10.72 -11.59 -4.29
CA TYR A 80 10.74 -10.52 -5.29
C TYR A 80 12.09 -9.80 -5.33
N ALA A 81 12.58 -9.38 -4.16
CA ALA A 81 13.87 -8.71 -4.05
C ALA A 81 14.44 -8.85 -2.64
N ALA A 82 15.76 -8.73 -2.50
CA ALA A 82 16.42 -8.80 -1.19
C ALA A 82 15.92 -7.74 -0.19
N ARG A 83 15.43 -6.59 -0.67
CA ARG A 83 14.86 -5.52 0.14
C ARG A 83 13.70 -4.85 -0.60
N ALA A 84 12.81 -4.19 0.14
CA ALA A 84 11.65 -3.54 -0.45
C ALA A 84 12.01 -2.43 -1.47
N ASP A 85 13.06 -1.63 -1.23
CA ASP A 85 13.51 -0.55 -2.14
C ASP A 85 13.94 -1.05 -3.52
N LEU A 86 14.31 -2.32 -3.61
CA LEU A 86 14.74 -2.99 -4.83
C LEU A 86 13.59 -3.66 -5.58
N ALA A 87 12.44 -3.84 -4.94
CA ALA A 87 11.24 -4.40 -5.53
C ALA A 87 10.41 -3.32 -6.23
N THR A 88 9.66 -3.73 -7.25
CA THR A 88 8.71 -2.84 -7.90
C THR A 88 7.59 -2.42 -6.95
N ARG A 89 6.93 -1.30 -7.23
CA ARG A 89 5.72 -0.85 -6.53
C ARG A 89 4.70 -1.98 -6.34
N LYS A 90 4.43 -2.73 -7.42
CA LYS A 90 3.41 -3.79 -7.40
C LYS A 90 3.80 -4.91 -6.44
N GLU A 91 5.06 -5.31 -6.43
CA GLU A 91 5.57 -6.36 -5.52
C GLU A 91 5.54 -5.89 -4.07
N GLN A 92 5.90 -4.63 -3.80
CA GLN A 92 5.77 -4.06 -2.46
C GLN A 92 4.30 -4.06 -1.99
N ILE A 93 3.36 -3.72 -2.87
CA ILE A 93 1.92 -3.79 -2.57
C ILE A 93 1.48 -5.22 -2.28
N LEU A 94 1.94 -6.22 -3.05
CA LEU A 94 1.60 -7.62 -2.80
C LEU A 94 2.04 -8.09 -1.40
N VAL A 95 3.23 -7.67 -0.95
CA VAL A 95 3.69 -7.95 0.41
C VAL A 95 2.89 -7.16 1.45
N ALA A 96 2.53 -5.91 1.14
CA ALA A 96 1.73 -5.06 2.01
C ALA A 96 0.32 -5.62 2.25
N GLU A 97 -0.31 -6.18 1.22
CA GLU A 97 -1.61 -6.85 1.35
C GLU A 97 -1.53 -8.05 2.30
N LYS A 98 -0.46 -8.86 2.24
CA LYS A 98 -0.26 -9.96 3.21
C LYS A 98 -0.10 -9.43 4.64
N VAL A 99 0.62 -8.32 4.83
CA VAL A 99 0.75 -7.66 6.14
C VAL A 99 -0.60 -7.13 6.61
N LEU A 100 -1.37 -6.53 5.70
CA LEU A 100 -2.71 -6.01 5.97
C LEU A 100 -3.67 -7.12 6.38
N GLU A 101 -3.64 -8.27 5.72
CA GLU A 101 -4.44 -9.44 6.09
C GLU A 101 -4.08 -9.95 7.50
N ALA A 102 -2.80 -9.92 7.87
CA ALA A 102 -2.34 -10.43 9.16
C ALA A 102 -2.55 -9.46 10.33
N GLN A 103 -2.34 -8.15 10.12
CA GLN A 103 -2.27 -7.15 11.19
C GLN A 103 -3.33 -6.03 11.06
N GLY A 104 -4.03 -5.98 9.92
CA GLY A 104 -4.88 -4.85 9.56
C GLY A 104 -4.10 -3.57 9.32
N TRP A 105 -4.83 -2.47 9.14
CA TRP A 105 -4.27 -1.13 8.92
C TRP A 105 -3.42 -0.59 10.08
N GLY A 106 -3.34 -1.32 11.19
CA GLY A 106 -2.50 -0.99 12.33
C GLY A 106 -1.00 -1.11 12.08
N ALA A 107 -0.58 -1.85 11.05
CA ALA A 107 0.82 -1.93 10.63
C ALA A 107 1.38 -0.58 10.13
N TRP A 108 0.50 0.32 9.67
CA TRP A 108 0.83 1.70 9.30
C TRP A 108 0.11 2.66 10.25
N PRO A 109 0.64 2.90 11.47
CA PRO A 109 -0.12 3.54 12.54
C PRO A 109 -0.50 5.00 12.25
N HIS A 110 0.33 5.72 11.50
CA HIS A 110 0.10 7.12 11.14
C HIS A 110 -0.50 7.25 9.74
N CYS A 111 0.10 6.59 8.74
CA CYS A 111 -0.31 6.69 7.35
C CYS A 111 -1.39 5.67 6.93
N GLY A 112 -1.75 4.73 7.78
CA GLY A 112 -2.90 3.83 7.61
C GLY A 112 -4.11 4.22 8.44
N ALA A 113 -3.98 5.22 9.33
CA ALA A 113 -5.03 5.62 10.28
C ALA A 113 -6.40 5.90 9.63
N PRO A 114 -6.49 6.60 8.48
CA PRO A 114 -7.79 6.84 7.84
C PRO A 114 -8.54 5.58 7.39
N TYR A 115 -7.85 4.44 7.28
CA TYR A 115 -8.43 3.17 6.86
C TYR A 115 -8.81 2.25 8.03
N ARG A 116 -8.44 2.56 9.29
CA ARG A 116 -8.67 1.70 10.46
C ARG A 116 -10.15 1.61 10.87
N ASP A 117 -10.91 2.69 10.69
CA ASP A 117 -12.31 2.80 11.17
C ASP A 117 -13.35 2.85 10.03
N GLY A 118 -13.01 2.34 8.84
CA GLY A 118 -13.93 2.36 7.69
C GLY A 118 -14.09 3.72 7.00
N GLY A 119 -13.24 4.70 7.34
CA GLY A 119 -13.22 6.06 6.80
C GLY A 119 -12.63 6.20 5.39
N ARG A 120 -12.97 5.26 4.50
CA ARG A 120 -12.88 5.23 3.03
C ARG A 120 -12.95 3.74 2.68
N THR A 121 -14.15 3.28 2.37
CA THR A 121 -14.44 1.92 1.92
C THR A 121 -13.41 1.50 0.87
N HIS A 122 -12.51 0.62 1.26
CA HIS A 122 -11.73 -0.18 0.33
C HIS A 122 -12.67 -1.29 -0.14
N GLN A 123 -13.59 -0.93 -1.04
CA GLN A 123 -14.22 -1.90 -1.91
C GLN A 123 -13.23 -2.13 -3.04
N GLY A 124 -12.36 -3.13 -2.86
CA GLY A 124 -11.93 -3.92 -4.02
C GLY A 124 -13.19 -4.45 -4.73
N PRO A 125 -13.12 -4.78 -6.04
CA PRO A 125 -14.28 -5.31 -6.75
C PRO A 125 -14.80 -6.56 -6.05
N GLU A 126 -15.89 -6.34 -5.30
CA GLU A 126 -16.97 -7.23 -4.91
C GLU A 126 -16.75 -8.71 -5.30
N SER A 127 -16.17 -9.48 -4.37
CA SER A 127 -16.47 -10.90 -4.27
C SER A 127 -17.64 -11.07 -3.30
N ASP A 128 -18.77 -11.38 -3.90
CA ASP A 128 -20.01 -11.82 -3.28
C ASP A 128 -19.73 -12.91 -2.22
N GLY A 129 -20.26 -12.69 -1.01
CA GLY A 129 -20.51 -13.72 0.01
C GLY A 129 -19.39 -14.70 0.35
N LEU A 130 -18.56 -14.39 1.34
CA LEU A 130 -18.06 -15.44 2.24
C LEU A 130 -17.90 -14.95 3.68
N VAL A 131 -18.50 -15.72 4.57
CA VAL A 131 -18.41 -15.70 6.02
C VAL A 131 -17.04 -15.23 6.54
N ARG A 132 -17.07 -14.37 7.57
CA ARG A 132 -15.95 -14.14 8.49
C ARG A 132 -15.51 -15.46 9.13
N MET A 133 -14.69 -16.24 8.44
CA MET A 133 -13.89 -17.27 9.08
C MET A 133 -12.50 -16.69 9.30
N ALA A 134 -12.27 -16.30 10.56
CA ALA A 134 -10.93 -16.28 11.12
C ALA A 134 -10.35 -17.69 10.96
N GLY A 135 -9.66 -17.92 9.84
CA GLY A 135 -8.80 -19.08 9.67
C GLY A 135 -7.53 -18.90 10.50
N PRO A 136 -6.88 -19.98 10.95
CA PRO A 136 -5.51 -19.88 11.45
C PRO A 136 -4.67 -19.25 10.33
N GLY A 137 -3.78 -18.32 10.70
CA GLY A 137 -2.85 -17.72 9.77
C GLY A 137 -2.15 -18.81 8.95
N PRO A 138 -1.86 -18.55 7.66
CA PRO A 138 -1.21 -19.52 6.79
C PRO A 138 0.07 -20.04 7.44
N GLU A 139 0.29 -21.36 7.32
CA GLU A 139 1.32 -22.19 7.97
C GLU A 139 2.78 -21.68 7.81
N TRP A 140 3.01 -20.66 6.98
CA TRP A 140 4.29 -19.95 6.88
C TRP A 140 4.62 -19.06 8.11
N MET A 141 3.69 -18.93 9.06
CA MET A 141 3.89 -18.17 10.32
C MET A 141 4.71 -18.92 11.40
N ILE A 142 5.42 -19.99 11.04
CA ILE A 142 6.46 -20.59 11.90
C ILE A 142 7.86 -20.36 11.31
N PRO A 143 8.47 -19.16 11.53
CA PRO A 143 9.91 -19.11 11.67
C PRO A 143 10.28 -19.82 13.00
N GLY A 144 11.28 -20.70 12.92
CA GLY A 144 11.63 -21.67 13.94
C GLY A 144 11.59 -21.18 15.38
N THR A 145 11.05 -22.05 16.24
CA THR A 145 11.43 -22.27 17.64
C THR A 145 12.38 -21.23 18.23
N ALA A 146 11.84 -20.09 18.69
CA ALA A 146 12.40 -19.47 19.88
C ALA A 146 11.71 -20.11 21.08
N LEU A 147 12.28 -21.24 21.51
CA LEU A 147 12.26 -21.64 22.91
C LEU A 147 12.65 -20.41 23.74
N VAL A 148 11.69 -19.62 24.20
CA VAL A 148 11.90 -18.88 25.44
C VAL A 148 11.96 -19.94 26.52
N MET A 149 13.19 -20.10 27.01
CA MET A 149 13.57 -20.93 28.11
C MET A 149 12.48 -20.98 29.19
N ASP A 150 12.03 -22.19 29.44
CA ASP A 150 11.72 -22.69 30.76
C ASP A 150 12.55 -21.97 31.84
N SER A 151 11.86 -21.28 32.73
CA SER A 151 12.41 -20.84 34.01
C SER A 151 11.35 -21.17 35.06
N PRO A 152 11.53 -22.23 35.85
CA PRO A 152 10.67 -22.52 36.98
C PRO A 152 10.74 -21.36 37.97
N ARG A 153 9.58 -20.79 38.32
CA ARG A 153 9.45 -19.92 39.48
C ARG A 153 9.75 -20.78 40.73
N PRO A 154 10.75 -20.47 41.57
CA PRO A 154 10.84 -21.13 42.87
C PRO A 154 9.71 -20.61 43.75
N SER A 155 8.79 -21.51 44.11
CA SER A 155 7.82 -21.34 45.17
C SER A 155 8.55 -20.95 46.46
N ARG A 156 8.34 -19.71 46.94
CA ARG A 156 8.57 -19.35 48.33
C ARG A 156 7.26 -19.55 49.07
N ASP A 157 7.09 -20.75 49.60
CA ASP A 157 6.18 -21.06 50.69
C ASP A 157 7.03 -21.46 51.89
N SER A 158 7.03 -20.63 52.93
CA SER A 158 7.44 -20.93 54.32
C SER A 158 7.27 -19.67 55.15
N GLY A 159 6.26 -19.69 56.03
CA GLY A 159 5.95 -18.67 57.03
C GLY A 159 4.61 -18.94 57.67
#